data_AF-A0A7V4F3I0-F1
#
_entry.id   AF-A0A7V4F3I0-F1
#
_cell.length_a   1.000
_cell.length_b   1.000
_cell.length_c   1.000
_cell.angle_alpha   90.00
_cell.angle_beta   90.00
_cell.angle_gamma   90.00
#
_symmetry.space_group_name_H-M   'P 1'
#
loop_
_entity.id
_entity.type
_entity.pdbx_description
1 polymer ?
#
loop_
_entity_poly.entity_id
_entity_poly.type
_entity_poly.pdbx_seq_one_letter_code
_entity_poly.pdbx_strand_id
1 'polypeptide(L)'
;MKKTILMLIAGVMIFSACENKYSKKIELKNLADSASYVLGVKTGQDFANIKEQLPDFNYDLFVQAILQTLDSAKPMIDMNAAQMILMKFGQEQQAKATEKNKTEEKEYLEKNKSRQGVITTASGLQYEIISEGTGAAPSKLEDTIVV
;
A
#
# COMPACT_ATOMS: atom_id res chain seq x y z
N MET A 1 -18.58 66.43 8.46
CA MET A 1 -18.40 66.55 7.00
C MET A 1 -17.78 65.26 6.48
N LYS A 2 -18.46 64.63 5.52
CA LYS A 2 -18.13 63.36 4.88
C LYS A 2 -16.84 63.49 4.05
N LYS A 3 -15.91 62.53 4.16
CA LYS A 3 -14.99 62.16 3.06
C LYS A 3 -14.77 60.65 3.06
N THR A 4 -15.54 59.99 2.21
CA THR A 4 -15.31 58.66 1.64
C THR A 4 -14.18 58.72 0.62
N ILE A 5 -13.15 57.87 0.77
CA ILE A 5 -12.17 57.46 -0.26
C ILE A 5 -11.87 55.97 0.06
N LEU A 6 -12.52 55.00 -0.58
CA LEU A 6 -12.21 54.36 -1.88
C LEU A 6 -10.91 53.52 -1.88
N MET A 7 -11.12 52.19 -1.79
CA MET A 7 -10.37 51.06 -2.35
C MET A 7 -8.82 51.06 -2.37
N LEU A 8 -8.25 50.03 -1.71
CA LEU A 8 -7.38 49.06 -2.40
C LEU A 8 -7.32 47.75 -1.61
N ILE A 9 -8.03 46.75 -2.13
CA ILE A 9 -7.98 45.35 -1.71
C ILE A 9 -6.63 44.81 -2.18
N ALA A 10 -5.64 44.74 -1.29
CA ALA A 10 -4.46 43.92 -1.50
C ALA A 10 -4.82 42.48 -1.08
N GLY A 11 -5.55 41.79 -1.97
CA GLY A 11 -5.74 40.35 -1.87
C GLY A 11 -4.38 39.67 -2.02
N VAL A 12 -3.80 39.26 -0.90
CA VAL A 12 -2.69 38.31 -0.90
C VAL A 12 -3.27 36.97 -1.31
N MET A 13 -3.34 36.73 -2.62
CA MET A 13 -3.45 35.38 -3.17
C MET A 13 -2.14 34.67 -2.84
N ILE A 14 -2.15 33.93 -1.74
CA ILE A 14 -1.19 32.85 -1.52
C ILE A 14 -1.53 31.80 -2.58
N PHE A 15 -0.91 31.92 -3.75
CA PHE A 15 -0.80 30.80 -4.68
C PHE A 15 0.02 29.73 -3.96
N SER A 16 -0.66 28.82 -3.27
CA SER A 16 -0.14 27.49 -2.99
C SER A 16 0.10 26.84 -4.35
N ALA A 17 1.30 27.05 -4.88
CA ALA A 17 1.83 26.24 -5.96
C ALA A 17 2.05 24.83 -5.40
N CYS A 18 1.02 23.99 -5.52
CA CYS A 18 1.28 22.58 -5.75
C CYS A 18 1.98 22.49 -7.11
N GLU A 19 3.29 22.70 -7.14
CA GLU A 19 4.10 22.21 -8.25
C GLU A 19 3.96 20.69 -8.24
N ASN A 20 3.24 20.18 -9.23
CA ASN A 20 3.18 18.76 -9.51
C ASN A 20 4.58 18.34 -9.97
N LYS A 21 5.45 17.97 -9.01
CA LYS A 21 6.89 17.68 -9.24
C LYS A 21 7.15 16.55 -10.24
N TYR A 22 6.10 15.83 -10.64
CA TYR A 22 6.15 14.69 -11.58
C TYR A 22 5.61 15.01 -12.98
N SER A 23 5.27 16.27 -13.31
CA SER A 23 4.71 16.64 -14.62
C SER A 23 5.74 16.95 -15.71
N LYS A 24 7.04 16.72 -15.48
CA LYS A 24 8.06 16.97 -16.50
C LYS A 24 8.00 15.86 -17.54
N LYS A 25 7.65 16.21 -18.79
CA LYS A 25 7.67 15.29 -19.93
C LYS A 25 9.06 14.65 -20.03
N ILE A 26 9.10 13.32 -19.97
CA ILE A 26 10.34 12.55 -20.11
C ILE A 26 10.71 12.53 -21.59
N GLU A 27 11.91 13.02 -21.92
CA GLU A 27 12.49 12.97 -23.26
C GLU A 27 13.76 12.13 -23.20
N LEU A 28 13.83 11.05 -23.99
CA LEU A 28 15.00 10.17 -24.07
C LEU A 28 15.83 10.56 -25.30
N LYS A 29 16.93 11.27 -25.10
CA LYS A 29 17.72 11.89 -26.17
C LYS A 29 18.93 11.05 -26.58
N ASN A 30 19.41 10.20 -25.69
CA ASN A 30 20.59 9.38 -25.91
C ASN A 30 20.47 8.02 -25.19
N LEU A 31 21.47 7.16 -25.37
CA LEU A 31 21.50 5.82 -24.76
C LEU A 31 21.52 5.87 -23.22
N ALA A 32 22.22 6.83 -22.62
CA ALA A 32 22.28 6.97 -21.17
C ALA A 32 20.90 7.34 -20.58
N ASP A 33 20.13 8.19 -21.27
CA ASP A 33 18.76 8.52 -20.86
C ASP A 33 17.88 7.27 -20.87
N SER A 34 17.94 6.47 -21.95
CA SER A 34 17.18 5.23 -22.08
C SER A 34 17.57 4.19 -21.03
N ALA A 35 18.88 4.00 -20.80
CA ALA A 35 19.37 3.08 -19.77
C ALA A 35 18.92 3.51 -18.37
N SER A 36 18.98 4.81 -18.07
CA SER A 36 18.54 5.38 -16.79
C SER A 36 17.03 5.20 -16.60
N TYR A 37 16.24 5.45 -17.64
CA TYR A 37 14.79 5.25 -17.60
C TYR A 37 14.42 3.79 -17.35
N VAL A 38 15.05 2.84 -18.07
CA VAL A 38 14.80 1.40 -17.88
C VAL A 38 15.18 0.94 -16.48
N LEU A 39 16.29 1.42 -15.92
CA LEU A 39 16.68 1.11 -14.55
C LEU A 39 15.65 1.64 -13.54
N GLY A 40 15.15 2.86 -13.75
CA GLY A 40 14.08 3.45 -12.96
C GLY A 40 12.77 2.65 -13.05
N VAL A 41 12.37 2.21 -14.25
CA VAL A 41 11.20 1.35 -14.46
C VAL A 41 11.37 0.02 -13.73
N LYS A 42 12.52 -0.65 -13.87
CA LYS A 42 12.77 -1.92 -13.17
C LYS A 42 12.68 -1.74 -11.66
N THR A 43 13.31 -0.69 -11.13
CA THR A 43 13.23 -0.37 -9.71
C THR A 43 11.78 -0.12 -9.29
N GLY A 44 11.03 0.70 -10.03
CA GLY A 44 9.62 0.96 -9.75
C GLY A 44 8.76 -0.31 -9.78
N GLN A 45 9.02 -1.24 -10.69
CA GLN A 45 8.37 -2.55 -10.75
C GLN A 45 8.69 -3.40 -9.51
N ASP A 46 9.96 -3.44 -9.09
CA ASP A 46 10.37 -4.14 -7.88
C ASP A 46 9.65 -3.58 -6.63
N PHE A 47 9.32 -2.27 -6.61
CA PHE A 47 8.57 -1.61 -5.53
C PHE A 47 7.05 -1.54 -5.74
N ALA A 48 6.51 -1.98 -6.88
CA ALA A 48 5.08 -1.84 -7.20
C ALA A 48 4.19 -2.60 -6.19
N ASN A 49 4.60 -3.82 -5.81
CA ASN A 49 3.89 -4.65 -4.84
C ASN A 49 3.96 -4.06 -3.42
N ILE A 50 5.02 -3.32 -3.10
CA ILE A 50 5.20 -2.68 -1.80
C ILE A 50 4.20 -1.52 -1.63
N LYS A 51 3.79 -0.88 -2.73
CA LYS A 51 2.83 0.23 -2.71
C LYS A 51 1.45 -0.14 -2.21
N GLU A 52 0.97 -1.32 -2.54
CA GLU A 52 -0.30 -1.80 -2.03
C GLU A 52 -0.22 -2.21 -0.56
N GLN A 53 0.96 -2.65 -0.11
CA GLN A 53 1.20 -3.13 1.25
C GLN A 53 1.52 -2.00 2.24
N LEU A 54 2.06 -0.88 1.76
CA LEU A 54 2.49 0.25 2.58
C LEU A 54 1.80 1.56 2.14
N PRO A 55 0.49 1.70 2.38
CA PRO A 55 -0.26 2.89 1.95
C PRO A 55 0.25 4.20 2.56
N ASP A 56 0.90 4.13 3.72
CA ASP A 56 1.45 5.30 4.44
C ASP A 56 2.92 5.58 4.10
N PHE A 57 3.52 4.84 3.17
CA PHE A 57 4.91 5.06 2.77
C PHE A 57 5.04 6.31 1.89
N ASN A 58 5.91 7.24 2.29
CA ASN A 58 6.14 8.47 1.56
C ASN A 58 7.18 8.26 0.44
N TYR A 59 6.69 7.99 -0.78
CA TYR A 59 7.52 7.76 -1.97
C TYR A 59 8.35 8.97 -2.37
N ASP A 60 7.82 10.18 -2.21
CA ASP A 60 8.52 11.41 -2.56
C ASP A 60 9.76 11.60 -1.68
N LEU A 61 9.63 11.37 -0.37
CA LEU A 61 10.75 11.40 0.57
C LEU A 61 11.75 10.28 0.29
N PHE A 62 11.28 9.07 -0.06
CA PHE A 62 12.15 7.96 -0.42
C PHE A 62 13.02 8.28 -1.65
N VAL A 63 12.40 8.76 -2.73
CA VAL A 63 13.13 9.15 -3.95
C VAL A 63 14.05 10.33 -3.66
N GLN A 64 13.60 11.33 -2.89
CA GLN A 64 14.44 12.45 -2.49
C GLN A 64 15.68 12.00 -1.69
N ALA A 65 15.53 11.03 -0.78
CA ALA A 65 16.64 10.50 0.01
C ALA A 65 17.67 9.75 -0.86
N ILE A 66 17.23 9.03 -1.90
CA ILE A 66 18.13 8.42 -2.88
C ILE A 66 18.95 9.50 -3.59
N LEU A 67 18.29 10.54 -4.12
CA LEU A 67 18.97 11.64 -4.82
C LEU A 67 19.98 12.36 -3.92
N GLN A 68 19.58 12.69 -2.69
CA GLN A 68 20.48 13.31 -1.70
C GLN A 68 21.70 12.43 -1.39
N THR A 69 21.51 11.11 -1.28
CA THR A 69 22.60 10.17 -1.02
C THR A 69 23.58 10.09 -2.20
N LEU A 70 23.07 10.09 -3.44
CA LEU A 70 23.90 10.13 -4.65
C LEU A 70 24.74 11.42 -4.72
N ASP A 71 24.17 12.54 -4.25
CA ASP A 71 24.88 13.83 -4.10
C ASP A 71 25.80 13.88 -2.87
N SER A 72 26.01 12.74 -2.18
CA SER A 72 26.82 12.62 -0.96
C SER A 72 26.36 13.51 0.20
N ALA A 73 25.09 13.91 0.20
CA ALA A 73 24.51 14.64 1.31
C ALA A 73 24.46 13.76 2.56
N LYS A 74 24.71 14.37 3.72
CA LYS A 74 24.61 13.67 5.00
C LYS A 74 23.14 13.29 5.25
N PRO A 75 22.84 12.02 5.63
CA PRO A 75 21.49 11.63 6.01
C PRO A 75 20.93 12.50 7.13
N MET A 76 19.64 12.83 7.04
CA MET A 76 18.94 13.58 8.08
C MET A 76 18.73 12.76 9.36
N ILE A 77 18.78 11.43 9.24
CA ILE A 77 18.60 10.47 10.33
C ILE A 77 19.97 9.87 10.68
N ASP A 78 20.26 9.74 11.99
CA ASP A 78 21.39 8.92 12.43
C ASP A 78 21.13 7.47 12.04
N MET A 79 22.02 6.90 11.22
CA MET A 79 21.87 5.54 10.71
C MET A 79 21.95 4.49 11.82
N ASN A 80 22.47 4.81 13.01
CA ASN A 80 22.35 3.94 14.19
C ASN A 80 20.90 3.75 14.64
N ALA A 81 20.02 4.72 14.40
CA ALA A 81 18.59 4.65 14.71
C ALA A 81 17.76 4.02 13.58
N ALA A 82 18.32 3.85 12.38
CA ALA A 82 17.58 3.41 11.19
C ALA A 82 16.90 2.05 11.40
N GLN A 83 17.61 1.07 11.99
CA GLN A 83 17.04 -0.25 12.25
C GLN A 83 15.82 -0.18 13.18
N MET A 84 15.87 0.64 14.23
CA MET A 84 14.77 0.80 15.16
C MET A 84 13.55 1.45 14.49
N ILE A 85 13.78 2.48 13.67
CA ILE A 85 12.73 3.17 12.92
C ILE A 85 12.03 2.20 11.96
N LEU A 86 12.80 1.43 11.18
CA LEU A 86 12.26 0.45 10.23
C LEU A 86 11.52 -0.67 10.94
N MET A 87 12.02 -1.15 12.09
CA MET A 87 11.33 -2.16 12.90
C MET A 87 9.99 -1.63 13.41
N LYS A 88 9.96 -0.42 13.98
CA LYS A 88 8.74 0.20 14.50
C LYS A 88 7.72 0.42 13.38
N PHE A 89 8.16 0.96 12.25
CA PHE A 89 7.30 1.13 11.08
C PHE A 89 6.75 -0.22 10.61
N GLY A 90 7.59 -1.25 10.48
CA GLY A 90 7.14 -2.60 10.11
C GLY A 90 6.08 -3.17 11.06
N GLN A 91 6.25 -2.99 12.37
CA GLN A 91 5.26 -3.41 13.38
C GLN A 91 3.92 -2.68 13.22
N GLU A 92 3.94 -1.35 13.02
CA GLU A 92 2.73 -0.56 12.80
C GLU A 92 1.99 -1.01 11.52
N GLN A 93 2.73 -1.32 10.46
CA GLN A 93 2.15 -1.78 9.20
C GLN A 93 1.57 -3.20 9.32
N GLN A 94 2.23 -4.10 10.06
CA GLN A 94 1.69 -5.43 10.35
C GLN A 94 0.41 -5.36 11.18
N ALA A 95 0.35 -4.46 12.16
CA ALA A 95 -0.86 -4.25 12.97
C ALA A 95 -2.03 -3.77 12.10
N LYS A 96 -1.80 -2.78 11.23
CA LYS A 96 -2.81 -2.30 10.26
C LYS A 96 -3.27 -3.39 9.30
N ALA A 97 -2.33 -4.16 8.74
CA ALA A 97 -2.67 -5.28 7.87
C ALA A 97 -3.53 -6.33 8.60
N THR A 98 -3.21 -6.62 9.86
CA THR A 98 -4.01 -7.54 10.69
C THR A 98 -5.43 -7.04 10.91
N GLU A 99 -5.59 -5.75 11.21
CA GLU A 99 -6.91 -5.14 11.41
C GLU A 99 -7.75 -5.13 10.13
N LYS A 100 -7.12 -4.76 9.00
CA LYS A 100 -7.74 -4.82 7.68
C LYS A 100 -8.20 -6.24 7.36
N ASN A 101 -7.31 -7.23 7.51
CA ASN A 101 -7.63 -8.64 7.24
C ASN A 101 -8.77 -9.14 8.13
N LYS A 102 -8.83 -8.79 9.42
CA LYS A 102 -9.95 -9.15 10.30
C LYS A 102 -11.28 -8.58 9.81
N THR A 103 -11.26 -7.35 9.30
CA THR A 103 -12.45 -6.69 8.78
C THR A 103 -12.92 -7.36 7.49
N GLU A 104 -12.01 -7.55 6.54
CA GLU A 104 -12.30 -8.20 5.25
C GLU A 104 -12.70 -9.67 5.44
N GLU A 105 -12.05 -10.41 6.35
CA GLU A 105 -12.41 -11.78 6.72
C GLU A 105 -13.83 -11.83 7.26
N LYS A 106 -14.18 -10.94 8.19
CA LYS A 106 -15.52 -10.89 8.76
C LYS A 106 -16.57 -10.61 7.68
N GLU A 107 -16.34 -9.61 6.83
CA GLU A 107 -17.25 -9.28 5.74
C GLU A 107 -17.40 -10.44 4.75
N TYR A 108 -16.29 -11.08 4.39
CA TYR A 108 -16.29 -12.24 3.51
C TYR A 108 -17.09 -13.40 4.12
N LEU A 109 -16.84 -13.75 5.39
CA LEU A 109 -17.51 -14.85 6.06
C LEU A 109 -19.00 -14.57 6.24
N GLU A 110 -19.41 -13.34 6.55
CA GLU A 110 -20.83 -12.98 6.65
C GLU A 110 -21.53 -13.04 5.29
N LYS A 111 -20.89 -12.53 4.24
CA LYS A 111 -21.43 -12.64 2.87
C LYS A 111 -21.49 -14.10 2.42
N ASN A 112 -20.47 -14.90 2.72
CA ASN A 112 -20.39 -16.29 2.26
C ASN A 112 -21.43 -17.19 2.94
N LYS A 113 -21.77 -16.96 4.22
CA LYS A 113 -22.89 -17.65 4.91
C LYS A 113 -24.23 -17.49 4.18
N SER A 114 -24.42 -16.36 3.50
CA SER A 114 -25.66 -16.05 2.79
C SER A 114 -25.72 -16.61 1.36
N ARG A 115 -24.62 -17.18 0.84
CA ARG A 115 -24.60 -17.76 -0.50
C ARG A 115 -25.36 -19.07 -0.54
N GLN A 116 -26.11 -19.29 -1.63
CA GLN A 116 -26.78 -20.55 -1.90
C GLN A 116 -25.76 -21.71 -1.99
N GLY A 117 -26.10 -22.84 -1.38
CA GLY A 117 -25.24 -24.04 -1.35
C GLY A 117 -24.20 -24.06 -0.22
N VAL A 118 -23.95 -22.91 0.44
CA VAL A 118 -23.04 -22.84 1.59
C VAL A 118 -23.73 -23.35 2.85
N ILE A 119 -23.10 -24.30 3.51
CA ILE A 119 -23.49 -24.87 4.79
C ILE A 119 -22.53 -24.35 5.86
N THR A 120 -23.08 -23.83 6.96
CA THR A 120 -22.30 -23.37 8.11
C THR A 120 -22.47 -24.33 9.29
N THR A 121 -21.36 -24.83 9.82
CA THR A 121 -21.37 -25.73 10.99
C THR A 121 -21.50 -24.94 12.30
N ALA A 122 -21.75 -25.65 13.41
CA ALA A 122 -21.76 -25.06 14.74
C ALA A 122 -20.40 -24.45 15.17
N SER A 123 -19.29 -24.92 14.59
CA SER A 123 -17.95 -24.34 14.82
C SER A 123 -17.67 -23.08 14.01
N GLY A 124 -18.59 -22.69 13.10
CA GLY A 124 -18.41 -21.56 12.20
C GLY A 124 -17.69 -21.89 10.89
N LEU A 125 -17.34 -23.16 10.66
CA LEU A 125 -16.80 -23.62 9.38
C LEU A 125 -17.88 -23.49 8.30
N GLN A 126 -17.50 -22.97 7.13
CA GLN A 126 -18.38 -22.83 5.98
C GLN A 126 -17.86 -23.70 4.83
N TYR A 127 -18.71 -24.55 4.27
CA TYR A 127 -18.37 -25.40 3.14
C TYR A 127 -19.53 -25.48 2.14
N GLU A 128 -19.20 -25.82 0.90
CA GLU A 128 -20.16 -26.02 -0.18
C GLU A 128 -19.88 -27.38 -0.82
N ILE A 129 -20.91 -28.19 -1.00
CA ILE A 129 -20.79 -29.49 -1.67
C ILE A 129 -20.91 -29.27 -3.17
N ILE A 130 -19.77 -29.32 -3.88
CA ILE A 130 -19.73 -29.17 -5.34
C ILE A 130 -20.15 -30.47 -6.04
N SER A 131 -19.66 -31.61 -5.53
CA SER A 131 -20.03 -32.95 -5.98
C SER A 131 -20.00 -33.89 -4.79
N GLU A 132 -21.06 -34.68 -4.62
CA GLU A 132 -21.11 -35.71 -3.58
C GLU A 132 -20.28 -36.93 -4.00
N GLY A 133 -19.46 -37.43 -3.07
CA GLY A 133 -18.75 -38.70 -3.23
C GLY A 133 -19.64 -39.89 -2.86
N THR A 134 -19.32 -41.06 -3.40
CA THR A 134 -20.07 -42.31 -3.16
C THR A 134 -19.41 -43.25 -2.16
N GLY A 135 -18.22 -42.89 -1.66
CA GLY A 135 -17.46 -43.67 -0.67
C GLY A 135 -17.92 -43.44 0.76
N ALA A 136 -17.42 -44.28 1.68
CA ALA A 136 -17.66 -44.08 3.12
C ALA A 136 -17.00 -42.77 3.59
N ALA A 137 -17.74 -41.97 4.36
CA ALA A 137 -17.19 -40.78 4.99
C ALA A 137 -16.17 -41.17 6.07
N PRO A 138 -15.04 -40.44 6.21
CA PRO A 138 -14.12 -40.61 7.32
C PRO A 138 -14.85 -40.45 8.65
N SER A 139 -14.56 -41.34 9.61
CA SER A 139 -15.31 -41.42 10.87
C SER A 139 -14.43 -41.24 12.10
N LYS A 140 -13.12 -41.40 11.95
CA LYS A 140 -12.14 -41.26 13.03
C LYS A 140 -11.09 -40.22 12.66
N LEU A 141 -10.53 -39.59 13.69
CA LEU A 141 -9.48 -38.58 13.53
C LEU A 141 -8.18 -39.17 12.97
N GLU A 142 -7.90 -40.44 13.26
CA GLU A 142 -6.73 -41.18 12.80
C GLU A 142 -6.88 -41.79 11.38
N ASP A 143 -8.03 -41.63 10.73
CA ASP A 143 -8.24 -42.13 9.36
C ASP A 143 -7.30 -41.39 8.38
N THR A 144 -6.53 -42.13 7.57
CA THR A 144 -5.73 -41.55 6.50
C THR A 144 -6.61 -41.19 5.30
N ILE A 145 -6.65 -39.91 4.94
CA ILE A 145 -7.38 -39.39 3.79
C ILE A 145 -6.40 -39.03 2.67
N VAL A 146 -6.72 -39.37 1.43
CA VAL A 146 -6.04 -38.88 0.23
C VAL A 146 -6.94 -37.85 -0.43
N VAL A 147 -6.48 -36.61 -0.54
CA VAL A 147 -7.21 -35.46 -1.10
C VAL A 147 -6.69 -35.05 -2.47
#